data_AF-A0A0D6M261-F1
#
_entry.id   AF-A0A0D6M261-F1
#
_cell.length_a   1.000
_cell.length_b   1.000
_cell.length_c   1.000
_cell.angle_alpha   90.00
_cell.angle_beta   90.00
_cell.angle_gamma   90.00
#
_symmetry.space_group_name_H-M   'P 1'
#
loop_
_entity.id
_entity.type
_entity.pdbx_description
1 polymer ?
#
loop_
_entity_poly.entity_id
_entity_poly.type
_entity_poly.pdbx_seq_one_letter_code
_entity_poly.pdbx_strand_id
1 'polypeptide(L)'
;MLMFSFNKEQAVTANATAHLIAGVLGASLYILFIIFNLSKWVPPRLSSVVCLCAYAGLFAFTYSWPFLPNKVKISVNGSDWGCFSDRFDWCDGLTEVSPWLYYTFYVLVFGFAVSVMNIAVTTLYSEIIGPRRQGTLQGVFQLAGSIGRMVAPLLTRY
;
A
#
# COMPACT_ATOMS: atom_id res chain seq x y z
N MET A 1 15.63 -6.16 -5.27
CA MET A 1 15.64 -5.93 -3.80
C MET A 1 15.17 -7.20 -3.12
N LEU A 2 16.04 -7.81 -2.30
CA LEU A 2 15.95 -8.97 -1.40
C LEU A 2 14.75 -9.95 -1.48
N MET A 3 13.50 -9.47 -1.55
CA MET A 3 12.28 -10.26 -1.40
C MET A 3 11.91 -11.16 -2.59
N PHE A 4 12.30 -10.80 -3.82
CA PHE A 4 11.90 -11.53 -5.05
C PHE A 4 13.07 -11.88 -5.98
N SER A 5 14.31 -11.78 -5.49
CA SER A 5 15.52 -12.01 -6.30
C SER A 5 15.58 -11.21 -7.62
N PHE A 6 14.83 -10.12 -7.77
CA PHE A 6 14.87 -9.28 -8.97
C PHE A 6 16.16 -8.47 -9.07
N ASN A 7 16.65 -8.34 -10.30
CA ASN A 7 17.71 -7.39 -10.64
C ASN A 7 17.25 -5.94 -10.36
N LYS A 8 18.18 -5.00 -10.19
CA LYS A 8 17.89 -3.59 -9.86
C LYS A 8 16.91 -2.96 -10.86
N GLU A 9 17.16 -3.12 -12.15
CA GLU A 9 16.29 -2.60 -13.20
C GLU A 9 14.90 -3.25 -13.17
N GLN A 10 14.83 -4.57 -13.07
CA GLN A 10 13.57 -5.31 -13.03
C GLN A 10 12.71 -4.92 -11.81
N ALA A 11 13.33 -4.74 -10.65
CA ALA A 11 12.63 -4.33 -9.44
C ALA A 11 12.05 -2.91 -9.57
N VAL A 12 12.81 -1.99 -10.17
CA VAL A 12 12.35 -0.61 -10.40
C VAL A 12 11.21 -0.60 -11.41
N THR A 13 11.32 -1.32 -12.53
CA THR A 13 10.26 -1.41 -13.54
C THR A 13 8.99 -2.06 -12.98
N ALA A 14 9.12 -3.13 -12.20
CA ALA A 14 7.98 -3.82 -11.58
C ALA A 14 7.26 -2.91 -10.55
N ASN A 15 8.00 -2.16 -9.73
CA ASN A 15 7.39 -1.22 -8.80
C ASN A 15 6.73 -0.04 -9.53
N ALA A 16 7.40 0.53 -10.54
CA ALA A 16 6.86 1.64 -11.33
C ALA A 16 5.55 1.23 -12.04
N THR A 17 5.51 0.05 -12.64
CA THR A 17 4.31 -0.49 -13.29
C THR A 17 3.18 -0.75 -12.29
N ALA A 18 3.47 -1.34 -11.13
CA ALA A 18 2.47 -1.55 -10.08
C ALA A 18 1.87 -0.23 -9.58
N HIS A 19 2.69 0.80 -9.37
CA HIS A 19 2.22 2.14 -9.00
C HIS A 19 1.38 2.80 -10.08
N LEU A 20 1.76 2.64 -11.35
CA LEU A 20 0.99 3.18 -12.48
C LEU A 20 -0.39 2.52 -12.56
N ILE A 21 -0.45 1.19 -12.43
CA ILE A 21 -1.72 0.45 -12.43
C ILE A 21 -2.59 0.88 -11.24
N ALA A 22 -2.02 0.96 -10.04
CA ALA A 22 -2.73 1.43 -8.86
C ALA A 22 -3.27 2.87 -9.04
N GLY A 23 -2.48 3.75 -9.65
CA GLY A 23 -2.89 5.13 -9.95
C GLY A 23 -4.02 5.22 -10.98
N VAL A 24 -3.94 4.46 -12.08
CA VAL A 24 -5.00 4.38 -13.10
C VAL A 24 -6.29 3.82 -12.48
N LEU A 25 -6.18 2.76 -11.68
CA LEU A 25 -7.32 2.16 -10.99
C LEU A 25 -7.95 3.16 -10.00
N GLY A 26 -7.14 3.84 -9.19
CA GLY A 26 -7.62 4.90 -8.29
C GLY A 26 -8.35 6.01 -9.04
N ALA A 27 -7.76 6.56 -10.11
CA ALA A 27 -8.39 7.60 -10.94
C ALA A 27 -9.72 7.13 -11.55
N SER A 28 -9.77 5.90 -12.07
CA SER A 28 -11.00 5.32 -12.62
C SER A 28 -12.10 5.20 -11.56
N LEU A 29 -11.74 4.81 -10.32
CA LEU A 29 -12.70 4.72 -9.21
C LEU A 29 -13.25 6.10 -8.83
N TYR A 30 -12.43 7.14 -8.80
CA TYR A 30 -12.91 8.51 -8.54
C TYR A 30 -13.91 8.94 -9.62
N ILE A 31 -13.62 8.68 -10.90
CA ILE A 31 -14.53 9.00 -12.02
C ILE A 31 -15.84 8.24 -11.88
N LEU A 32 -15.78 6.93 -11.59
CA LEU A 32 -16.97 6.09 -11.37
C LEU A 32 -17.79 6.60 -10.18
N PHE A 33 -17.15 6.99 -9.08
CA PHE A 33 -17.83 7.54 -7.91
C PHE A 33 -18.62 8.82 -8.23
N ILE A 34 -18.04 9.69 -9.07
CA ILE A 34 -18.68 10.94 -9.53
C ILE A 34 -19.88 10.63 -10.42
N ILE A 35 -19.73 9.72 -11.39
CA ILE A 35 -20.81 9.40 -12.35
C ILE A 35 -21.98 8.70 -11.66
N PHE A 36 -21.70 7.72 -10.80
CA PHE A 36 -22.74 6.89 -10.18
C PHE A 36 -23.29 7.46 -8.87
N ASN A 37 -22.74 8.56 -8.36
CA ASN A 37 -23.09 9.12 -7.04
C ASN A 37 -23.13 8.04 -5.94
N LEU A 38 -22.09 7.20 -5.91
CA LEU A 38 -22.02 6.01 -5.05
C LEU A 38 -22.05 6.33 -3.54
N SER A 39 -21.85 7.60 -3.18
CA SER A 39 -22.05 8.15 -1.82
C SER A 39 -23.41 7.78 -1.22
N LYS A 40 -24.45 7.64 -2.06
CA LYS A 40 -25.80 7.27 -1.60
C LYS A 40 -25.91 5.79 -1.20
N TRP A 41 -25.07 4.93 -1.76
CA TRP A 41 -25.16 3.47 -1.61
C TRP A 41 -24.18 2.90 -0.60
N VAL A 42 -23.05 3.57 -0.37
CA VAL A 42 -21.96 3.05 0.45
C VAL A 42 -21.90 3.82 1.77
N PRO A 43 -22.29 3.23 2.91
CA PRO A 43 -22.15 3.88 4.20
C PRO A 43 -20.66 4.12 4.51
N PRO A 44 -20.24 5.36 4.75
CA PRO A 44 -18.81 5.71 4.84
C PRO A 44 -18.10 4.99 6.00
N ARG A 45 -18.79 4.76 7.12
CA ARG A 45 -18.25 4.04 8.29
C ARG A 45 -17.85 2.61 7.97
N LEU A 46 -18.74 1.85 7.32
CA LEU A 46 -18.46 0.45 6.95
C LEU A 46 -17.33 0.39 5.93
N SER A 47 -17.36 1.30 4.95
CA SER A 47 -16.33 1.42 3.92
C SER A 47 -14.95 1.66 4.53
N SER A 48 -14.83 2.56 5.51
CA SER A 48 -13.56 2.81 6.22
C SER A 48 -13.07 1.58 6.99
N VAL A 49 -13.94 0.85 7.67
CA VAL A 49 -13.57 -0.38 8.40
C VAL A 49 -13.09 -1.46 7.43
N VAL A 50 -13.81 -1.69 6.33
CA VAL A 50 -13.42 -2.66 5.29
C VAL A 50 -12.06 -2.30 4.69
N CYS A 51 -11.81 -1.01 4.42
CA CYS A 51 -10.50 -0.57 3.91
C CYS A 51 -9.38 -0.80 4.94
N LEU A 52 -9.61 -0.49 6.22
CA LEU A 52 -8.64 -0.78 7.29
C LEU A 52 -8.35 -2.28 7.41
N CYS A 53 -9.36 -3.13 7.28
CA CYS A 53 -9.18 -4.58 7.22
C CYS A 53 -8.36 -5.01 6.01
N ALA A 54 -8.55 -4.37 4.84
CA ALA A 54 -7.74 -4.64 3.65
C ALA A 54 -6.27 -4.24 3.84
N TYR A 55 -6.00 -3.15 4.54
CA TYR A 55 -4.64 -2.76 4.95
C TYR A 55 -3.99 -3.76 5.90
N ALA A 56 -4.71 -4.18 6.94
CA ALA A 56 -4.23 -5.22 7.84
C ALA A 56 -3.97 -6.53 7.08
N GLY A 57 -4.84 -6.85 6.13
CA GLY A 57 -4.68 -7.97 5.21
C GLY A 57 -3.39 -7.88 4.41
N LEU A 58 -3.03 -6.71 3.87
CA LEU A 58 -1.75 -6.52 3.16
C LEU A 58 -0.58 -6.96 4.03
N PHE A 59 -0.48 -6.45 5.27
CA PHE A 59 0.61 -6.80 6.17
C PHE A 59 0.60 -8.29 6.52
N ALA A 60 -0.58 -8.89 6.73
CA ALA A 60 -0.69 -10.31 6.99
C ALA A 60 -0.24 -11.16 5.79
N PHE A 61 -0.63 -10.80 4.56
CA PHE A 61 -0.29 -11.58 3.36
C PHE A 61 1.13 -11.34 2.85
N THR A 62 1.70 -10.17 3.09
CA THR A 62 3.08 -9.83 2.69
C THR A 62 4.13 -10.27 3.72
N TYR A 63 3.70 -10.76 4.88
CA TYR A 63 4.60 -11.38 5.84
C TYR A 63 5.12 -12.72 5.33
N SER A 64 6.44 -12.94 5.45
CA SER A 64 7.11 -14.20 5.13
C SER A 64 6.75 -15.27 6.16
N TRP A 65 5.60 -15.92 5.99
CA TRP A 65 5.17 -16.98 6.89
C TRP A 65 6.01 -18.25 6.75
N PRO A 66 6.31 -18.95 7.86
CA PRO A 66 7.17 -20.12 7.87
C PRO A 66 6.58 -21.35 7.13
N PHE A 67 5.31 -21.30 6.74
CA PHE A 67 4.64 -22.37 5.99
C PHE A 67 4.85 -22.28 4.47
N LEU A 68 5.46 -21.20 3.94
CA LEU A 68 5.70 -21.08 2.51
C LEU A 68 6.84 -22.04 2.07
N PRO A 69 6.65 -22.83 1.00
CA PRO A 69 7.58 -23.90 0.64
C PRO A 69 8.90 -23.41 0.03
N ASN A 70 8.93 -22.19 -0.50
CA ASN A 70 10.09 -21.64 -1.19
C ASN A 70 10.90 -20.73 -0.26
N LYS A 71 12.22 -20.92 -0.24
CA LYS A 71 13.16 -20.06 0.48
C LYS A 71 13.79 -19.04 -0.47
N VAL A 72 14.14 -17.88 0.07
CA VAL A 72 14.83 -16.83 -0.69
C VAL A 72 16.20 -17.34 -1.15
N LYS A 73 16.56 -17.01 -2.40
CA LYS A 73 17.86 -17.35 -2.98
C LYS A 73 18.97 -16.53 -2.33
N ILE A 74 20.02 -17.19 -1.85
CA ILE A 74 21.22 -16.57 -1.30
C ILE A 74 22.06 -16.03 -2.48
N SER A 75 22.62 -14.82 -2.33
CA SER A 75 23.51 -14.24 -3.34
C SER A 75 24.81 -15.04 -3.38
N VAL A 76 25.19 -15.58 -4.54
CA VAL A 76 26.44 -16.33 -4.71
C VAL A 76 27.40 -15.48 -5.54
N ASN A 77 28.61 -15.24 -5.02
CA ASN A 77 29.74 -14.69 -5.76
C ASN A 77 29.54 -13.25 -6.32
N GLY A 78 29.12 -12.31 -5.47
CA GLY A 78 29.02 -10.89 -5.83
C GLY A 78 27.85 -10.54 -6.77
N SER A 79 26.88 -11.44 -6.95
CA SER A 79 25.68 -11.16 -7.73
C SER A 79 24.81 -10.09 -7.05
N ASP A 80 24.30 -9.13 -7.82
CA ASP A 80 23.42 -8.04 -7.38
C ASP A 80 22.00 -8.49 -6.93
N TRP A 81 21.71 -9.79 -6.98
CA TRP A 81 20.43 -10.40 -6.61
C TRP A 81 20.55 -11.31 -5.38
N GLY A 82 19.43 -11.54 -4.69
CA GLY A 82 19.35 -12.44 -3.54
C GLY A 82 19.72 -11.80 -2.20
N CYS A 83 19.65 -12.61 -1.14
CA CYS A 83 19.97 -12.22 0.23
C CYS A 83 21.47 -12.42 0.50
N PHE A 84 22.16 -11.37 0.98
CA PHE A 84 23.57 -11.43 1.33
C PHE A 84 23.76 -12.11 2.69
N SER A 85 23.96 -13.43 2.67
CA SER A 85 24.22 -14.23 3.89
C SER A 85 25.43 -13.71 4.67
N ASP A 86 26.45 -13.16 3.98
CA ASP A 86 27.65 -12.60 4.63
C ASP A 86 27.39 -11.33 5.46
N ARG A 87 26.23 -10.67 5.26
CA ARG A 87 25.86 -9.42 5.93
C ARG A 87 24.66 -9.56 6.86
N PHE A 88 23.81 -10.56 6.63
CA PHE A 88 22.52 -10.70 7.31
C PHE A 88 22.24 -12.16 7.68
N ASP A 89 22.37 -12.48 8.97
CA ASP A 89 22.15 -13.84 9.50
C ASP A 89 20.70 -14.34 9.38
N TRP A 90 19.75 -13.41 9.21
CA TRP A 90 18.32 -13.73 9.06
C TRP A 90 17.93 -14.21 7.65
N CYS A 91 18.86 -14.26 6.70
CA CYS A 91 18.61 -14.73 5.34
C CYS A 91 18.23 -16.23 5.25
N ASP A 92 18.80 -17.09 6.10
CA ASP A 92 18.69 -18.55 5.97
C ASP A 92 17.29 -19.12 6.32
N GLY A 93 16.52 -18.35 7.09
CA GLY A 93 15.16 -18.68 7.49
C GLY A 93 14.08 -18.03 6.63
N LEU A 94 14.42 -17.15 5.69
CA LEU A 94 13.43 -16.31 5.02
C LEU A 94 12.71 -17.06 3.90
N THR A 95 11.39 -17.15 4.01
CA THR A 95 10.53 -17.69 2.95
C THR A 95 10.26 -16.64 1.89
N GLU A 96 10.34 -17.04 0.63
CA GLU A 96 10.03 -16.20 -0.53
C GLU A 96 8.52 -16.06 -0.68
N VAL A 97 8.03 -14.81 -0.62
CA VAL A 97 6.65 -14.48 -0.96
C VAL A 97 6.52 -14.51 -2.49
N SER A 98 5.39 -14.96 -3.03
CA SER A 98 5.22 -14.96 -4.48
C SER A 98 5.04 -13.52 -5.01
N PRO A 99 5.81 -13.11 -6.05
CA PRO A 99 5.71 -11.75 -6.61
C PRO A 99 4.31 -11.41 -7.08
N TRP A 100 3.61 -12.38 -7.68
CA TRP A 100 2.24 -12.22 -8.17
C TRP A 100 1.26 -11.87 -7.04
N LEU A 101 1.31 -12.60 -5.92
CA LEU A 101 0.44 -12.32 -4.78
C LEU A 101 0.73 -10.92 -4.23
N TYR A 102 2.01 -10.59 -4.05
CA TYR A 102 2.42 -9.28 -3.55
C TYR A 102 1.90 -8.14 -4.42
N TYR A 103 2.17 -8.17 -5.73
CA TYR A 103 1.76 -7.08 -6.62
C TYR A 103 0.24 -6.99 -6.80
N THR A 104 -0.48 -8.12 -6.79
CA THR A 104 -1.96 -8.10 -6.82
C THR A 104 -2.55 -7.45 -5.58
N PHE A 105 -2.09 -7.85 -4.39
CA PHE A 105 -2.55 -7.24 -3.13
C PHE A 105 -2.12 -5.77 -3.02
N TYR A 106 -0.92 -5.44 -3.51
CA TYR A 106 -0.42 -4.08 -3.57
C TYR A 106 -1.34 -3.18 -4.40
N VAL A 107 -1.65 -3.58 -5.63
CA VAL A 107 -2.54 -2.81 -6.52
C VAL A 107 -3.95 -2.71 -5.94
N LEU A 108 -4.47 -3.78 -5.32
CA LEU A 108 -5.79 -3.76 -4.69
C LEU A 108 -5.82 -2.78 -3.51
N VAL A 109 -4.84 -2.83 -2.61
CA VAL A 109 -4.85 -1.99 -1.41
C VAL A 109 -4.51 -0.55 -1.75
N PHE A 110 -3.44 -0.31 -2.52
CA PHE A 110 -3.02 1.04 -2.86
C PHE A 110 -3.87 1.71 -3.94
N GLY A 111 -4.43 0.94 -4.87
CA GLY A 111 -5.32 1.46 -5.90
C GLY A 111 -6.76 1.57 -5.45
N PHE A 112 -7.34 0.50 -4.89
CA PHE A 112 -8.75 0.48 -4.50
C PHE A 112 -8.97 0.98 -3.07
N ALA A 113 -8.36 0.33 -2.07
CA ALA A 113 -8.67 0.61 -0.68
C ALA A 113 -8.24 2.02 -0.23
N VAL A 114 -7.07 2.53 -0.66
CA VAL A 114 -6.67 3.93 -0.43
C VAL A 114 -7.72 4.90 -0.96
N SER A 115 -8.12 4.70 -2.22
CA SER A 115 -9.00 5.63 -2.93
C SER A 115 -10.36 5.70 -2.26
N VAL A 116 -10.94 4.53 -1.97
CA VAL A 116 -12.22 4.42 -1.26
C VAL A 116 -12.11 4.98 0.17
N MET A 117 -11.02 4.70 0.88
CA MET A 117 -10.83 5.21 2.24
C MET A 117 -10.71 6.73 2.28
N ASN A 118 -9.99 7.33 1.33
CA ASN A 118 -9.86 8.79 1.26
C ASN A 118 -11.22 9.47 1.03
N ILE A 119 -12.05 8.93 0.13
CA ILE A 119 -13.44 9.41 -0.07
C ILE A 119 -14.27 9.22 1.19
N ALA A 120 -14.24 8.04 1.80
CA ALA A 120 -15.05 7.72 2.99
C ALA A 120 -14.66 8.57 4.21
N VAL A 121 -13.36 8.80 4.44
CA VAL A 121 -12.89 9.61 5.57
C VAL A 121 -13.18 11.09 5.36
N THR A 122 -12.96 11.63 4.15
CA THR A 122 -13.26 13.05 3.87
C THR A 122 -14.75 13.37 3.93
N THR A 123 -15.61 12.45 3.47
CA THR A 123 -17.07 12.56 3.60
C THR A 123 -17.51 12.46 5.06
N LEU A 124 -17.02 11.48 5.80
CA LEU A 124 -17.32 11.30 7.23
C LEU A 124 -16.84 12.50 8.07
N TYR A 125 -15.66 13.04 7.78
CA TYR A 125 -15.14 14.24 8.43
C TYR A 125 -16.02 15.46 8.18
N SER A 126 -16.51 15.63 6.95
CA SER A 126 -17.43 16.70 6.59
C SER A 126 -18.79 16.57 7.29
N GLU A 127 -19.33 15.35 7.41
CA GLU A 127 -20.59 15.11 8.13
C GLU A 127 -20.47 15.38 9.64
N ILE A 128 -19.34 15.02 10.26
CA ILE A 128 -19.12 15.24 11.70
C ILE A 128 -19.01 16.73 12.03
N ILE A 129 -18.34 17.51 11.18
CA ILE A 129 -18.19 18.97 11.38
C ILE A 129 -19.50 19.71 11.14
N GLY A 130 -20.30 19.24 10.16
CA GLY A 130 -21.48 19.94 9.69
C GLY A 130 -21.14 21.25 8.95
N PRO A 131 -22.05 22.23 8.89
CA PRO A 131 -21.89 23.44 8.06
C PRO A 131 -20.85 24.46 8.58
N ARG A 132 -20.10 24.15 9.63
CA ARG A 132 -19.12 25.08 10.22
C ARG A 132 -17.75 24.99 9.55
N ARG A 133 -17.22 26.13 9.07
CA ARG A 133 -15.81 26.34 8.64
C ARG A 133 -15.13 25.12 7.98
N GLN A 134 -15.84 24.46 7.08
CA GLN A 134 -15.44 23.17 6.50
C GLN A 134 -14.09 23.26 5.78
N GLY A 135 -13.83 24.36 5.06
CA GLY A 135 -12.58 24.55 4.32
C GLY A 135 -11.33 24.58 5.21
N THR A 136 -11.36 25.29 6.35
CA THR A 136 -10.19 25.39 7.23
C THR A 136 -9.88 24.05 7.90
N LEU A 137 -10.90 23.37 8.39
CA LEU A 137 -10.76 22.06 9.06
C LEU A 137 -10.27 20.99 8.07
N GLN A 138 -10.80 20.97 6.85
CA GLN A 138 -10.33 20.06 5.81
C GLN A 138 -8.88 20.37 5.38
N GLY A 139 -8.49 21.64 5.37
CA GLY A 139 -7.10 22.05 5.18
C GLY A 139 -6.15 21.51 6.26
N VAL A 140 -6.56 21.57 7.54
CA VAL A 140 -5.78 21.00 8.66
C VAL A 140 -5.67 19.48 8.53
N PHE A 141 -6.75 18.79 8.15
CA PHE A 141 -6.73 17.36 7.89
C PHE A 141 -5.72 16.99 6.79
N GLN A 142 -5.71 17.74 5.68
CA GLN A 142 -4.77 17.50 4.58
C GLN A 142 -3.31 17.80 4.97
N LEU A 143 -3.09 18.83 5.79
CA LEU A 143 -1.78 19.18 6.33
C LEU A 143 -1.21 18.02 7.17
N ALA A 144 -2.01 17.43 8.06
CA ALA A 144 -1.59 16.30 8.87
C ALA A 144 -1.15 15.10 8.01
N GLY A 145 -1.88 14.79 6.93
CA GLY A 145 -1.50 13.75 5.97
C GLY A 145 -0.20 14.04 5.22
N SER A 146 0.09 15.31 4.92
CA SER A 146 1.34 15.72 4.29
C SER A 146 2.55 15.64 5.25
N ILE A 147 2.36 16.01 6.52
CA ILE A 147 3.39 15.83 7.55
C ILE A 147 3.72 14.35 7.73
N GLY A 148 2.71 13.47 7.76
CA GLY A 148 2.92 12.03 7.84
C GLY A 148 3.79 11.49 6.70
N ARG A 149 3.55 11.92 5.46
CA ARG A 149 4.35 11.52 4.29
C ARG A 149 5.79 12.07 4.32
N MET A 150 5.99 13.24 4.92
CA MET A 150 7.33 13.80 5.13
C MET A 150 8.11 13.05 6.20
N VAL A 151 7.45 12.68 7.30
CA VAL A 151 8.07 12.02 8.46
C VAL A 151 8.31 10.53 8.23
N ALA A 152 7.44 9.85 7.49
CA ALA A 152 7.55 8.41 7.21
C ALA A 152 8.95 7.94 6.75
N PRO A 153 9.57 8.53 5.70
CA PRO A 153 10.90 8.11 5.24
C PRO A 153 12.02 8.42 6.24
N LEU A 154 11.84 9.38 7.16
CA LEU A 154 12.82 9.69 8.20
C LEU A 154 12.83 8.61 9.30
N LEU A 155 11.66 8.06 9.61
CA LEU A 155 11.52 6.99 10.61
C LEU A 155 12.00 5.64 10.08
N THR A 156 11.71 5.31 8.81
CA THR A 156 12.10 4.03 8.19
C THR A 156 13.56 3.97 7.74
N ARG A 157 14.35 5.01 8.03
CA ARG A 157 15.77 5.08 7.64
C ARG A 157 16.71 4.41 8.64
N TYR A 158 16.22 4.08 9.83
CA TYR A 158 16.90 3.29 10.87
C TYR A 158 16.38 1.85 10.84
#